data_AF-T1JTS8-F1
#
_entry.id   AF-T1JTS8-F1
#
_cell.length_a   1.000
_cell.length_b   1.000
_cell.length_c   1.000
_cell.angle_alpha   90.00
_cell.angle_beta   90.00
_cell.angle_gamma   90.00
#
_symmetry.space_group_name_H-M   'P 1'
#
loop_
_entity.id
_entity.type
_entity.pdbx_description
1 polymer ?
#
loop_
_entity_poly.entity_id
_entity_poly.type
_entity_poly.pdbx_seq_one_letter_code
_entity_poly.pdbx_strand_id
1 'polypeptide(L)'
;MNVPDPSRDIPYLFHTCMLQIATEFKSNQSQRKFDLCNQLAAIIQESDKSLLSQIQPCSPSISTSSTSSSSTSTEVSAANWLPLLTSGLYDIFTSRLDKQNRDSGFYLIAALNEVFPRFNWMTIGTEGVTDTHCKNFFPLIGRLVCIEICIELRKDEAIDEHLLNACLMIFETFIDTLCTEEKLSQPASRLSPDSIVNLYNALRETILTVIDYVKNIIYDWESVQSNEKNFSIVMACVRVICFWSLEDFKGIEDKVTDLIPFFNQLLKDEKSAKLVGHFILASFEELFDGEETQNVQTTQ
;
A
#
# COMPACT_ATOMS: atom_id res chain seq x y z
N MET A 1 36.11 8.61 -30.40
CA MET A 1 34.63 8.62 -30.35
C MET A 1 34.23 7.75 -29.18
N ASN A 2 33.76 8.35 -28.08
CA ASN A 2 33.11 7.58 -27.03
C ASN A 2 31.77 7.12 -27.57
N VAL A 3 31.60 5.80 -27.71
CA VAL A 3 30.27 5.21 -27.91
C VAL A 3 29.52 5.44 -26.60
N PRO A 4 28.35 6.12 -26.60
CA PRO A 4 27.52 6.22 -25.40
C PRO A 4 27.18 4.81 -24.93
N ASP A 5 27.41 4.54 -23.65
CA ASP A 5 27.07 3.26 -23.03
C ASP A 5 25.53 3.17 -22.93
N PRO A 6 24.86 2.29 -23.70
CA PRO A 6 23.40 2.23 -23.75
C PRO A 6 22.78 1.86 -22.38
N SER A 7 23.57 1.32 -21.44
CA SER A 7 23.10 1.01 -20.09
C SER A 7 22.89 2.25 -19.20
N ARG A 8 23.51 3.39 -19.54
CA ARG A 8 23.38 4.65 -18.78
C ARG A 8 22.22 5.53 -19.25
N ASP A 9 21.75 5.35 -20.49
CA ASP A 9 20.69 6.19 -21.07
C ASP A 9 19.29 5.76 -20.64
N ILE A 10 19.06 4.47 -20.35
CA ILE A 10 17.74 3.93 -20.03
C ILE A 10 17.17 4.51 -18.71
N PRO A 11 17.91 4.53 -17.58
CA PRO A 11 17.41 5.15 -16.34
C PRO A 11 17.12 6.64 -16.50
N TYR A 12 17.95 7.35 -17.27
CA TYR A 12 17.77 8.78 -17.53
C TYR A 12 16.48 9.06 -18.32
N LEU A 13 16.26 8.32 -19.41
CA LEU A 13 15.06 8.45 -20.24
C LEU A 13 13.80 8.11 -19.45
N PHE A 14 13.85 7.06 -18.63
CA PHE A 14 12.75 6.69 -17.74
C PHE A 14 12.39 7.83 -16.78
N HIS A 15 13.36 8.36 -16.02
CA HIS A 15 13.09 9.45 -15.08
C HIS A 15 12.65 10.75 -15.75
N THR A 16 13.16 11.03 -16.95
CA THR A 16 12.73 12.20 -17.74
C THR A 16 11.27 12.05 -18.18
N CYS A 17 10.88 10.87 -18.66
CA CYS A 17 9.50 10.56 -19.01
C CYS A 17 8.57 10.66 -17.79
N MET A 18 8.95 10.04 -16.68
CA MET A 18 8.20 10.10 -15.41
C MET A 18 8.01 11.54 -14.94
N LEU A 19 9.04 12.39 -15.05
CA LEU A 19 8.95 13.79 -14.66
C LEU A 19 7.96 14.58 -15.53
N GLN A 20 7.95 14.33 -16.84
CA GLN A 20 7.02 14.99 -17.75
C GLN A 20 5.56 14.61 -17.43
N ILE A 21 5.29 13.31 -17.29
CA ILE A 21 3.95 12.81 -16.98
C ILE A 21 3.50 13.29 -15.59
N ALA A 22 4.38 13.25 -14.58
CA ALA A 22 4.07 13.73 -13.23
C ALA A 22 3.81 15.25 -13.18
N THR A 23 4.50 16.03 -14.02
CA THR A 23 4.25 17.47 -14.16
C THR A 23 2.89 17.76 -14.79
N GLU A 24 2.54 17.01 -15.85
CA GLU A 24 1.20 17.08 -16.45
C GLU A 24 0.13 16.69 -15.41
N PHE A 25 0.34 15.56 -14.71
CA PHE A 25 -0.58 15.07 -13.69
C PHE A 25 -0.86 16.11 -12.60
N LYS A 26 0.19 16.75 -12.06
CA LYS A 26 0.04 17.78 -11.02
C LYS A 26 -0.73 19.00 -11.54
N SER A 27 -0.43 19.46 -12.74
CA SER A 27 -0.99 20.72 -13.29
C SER A 27 -2.38 20.57 -13.91
N ASN A 28 -2.75 19.35 -14.34
CA ASN A 28 -4.03 19.09 -14.97
C ASN A 28 -5.18 19.05 -13.94
N GLN A 29 -6.34 19.61 -14.31
CA GLN A 29 -7.56 19.65 -13.48
C GLN A 29 -8.79 19.10 -14.23
N SER A 30 -8.58 18.45 -15.38
CA SER A 30 -9.63 17.84 -16.21
C SER A 30 -9.67 16.32 -16.05
N GLN A 31 -10.56 15.63 -16.78
CA GLN A 31 -10.63 14.16 -16.80
C GLN A 31 -9.28 13.50 -17.08
N ARG A 32 -8.43 14.16 -17.88
CA ARG A 32 -7.07 13.73 -18.19
C ARG A 32 -6.23 13.47 -16.94
N LYS A 33 -6.45 14.19 -15.83
CA LYS A 33 -5.74 13.94 -14.56
C LYS A 33 -5.94 12.51 -14.06
N PHE A 34 -7.16 11.99 -14.16
CA PHE A 34 -7.51 10.65 -13.71
C PHE A 34 -7.01 9.58 -14.69
N ASP A 35 -7.06 9.86 -15.99
CA ASP A 35 -6.44 9.00 -17.00
C ASP A 35 -4.91 8.88 -16.80
N LEU A 36 -4.28 9.98 -16.36
CA LEU A 36 -2.85 9.99 -16.02
C LEU A 36 -2.56 9.16 -14.76
N CYS A 37 -3.46 9.08 -13.78
CA CYS A 37 -3.29 8.16 -12.65
C CYS A 37 -3.17 6.71 -13.13
N ASN A 38 -4.06 6.29 -14.02
CA ASN A 38 -4.06 4.93 -14.55
C ASN A 38 -2.81 4.64 -15.39
N GLN A 39 -2.38 5.60 -16.21
CA GLN A 39 -1.13 5.49 -16.97
C GLN A 39 0.10 5.41 -16.06
N LEU A 40 0.17 6.28 -15.04
CA LEU A 40 1.27 6.27 -14.08
C LEU A 40 1.31 4.96 -13.28
N ALA A 41 0.15 4.45 -12.85
CA ALA A 41 0.05 3.19 -12.15
C ALA A 41 0.59 2.03 -13.01
N ALA A 42 0.15 1.94 -14.26
CA ALA A 42 0.61 0.93 -15.20
C ALA A 42 2.13 1.03 -15.45
N ILE A 43 2.65 2.24 -15.70
CA ILE A 43 4.09 2.45 -15.90
C ILE A 43 4.88 2.00 -14.67
N ILE A 44 4.43 2.34 -13.46
CA ILE A 44 5.12 1.97 -12.21
C ILE A 44 5.13 0.45 -12.02
N GLN A 45 4.02 -0.22 -12.30
CA GLN A 45 3.89 -1.68 -12.14
C GLN A 45 4.69 -2.48 -13.18
N GLU A 46 4.76 -1.99 -14.43
CA GLU A 46 5.50 -2.65 -15.51
C GLU A 46 7.00 -2.32 -15.52
N SER A 47 7.42 -1.32 -14.74
CA SER A 47 8.81 -0.89 -14.68
C SER A 47 9.70 -1.88 -13.93
N ASP A 48 10.95 -2.01 -14.37
CA ASP A 48 11.95 -2.77 -13.64
C ASP A 48 12.19 -2.14 -12.26
N LYS A 49 12.01 -2.91 -11.19
CA LYS A 49 12.26 -2.51 -9.81
C LYS A 49 13.69 -1.98 -9.61
N SER A 50 14.65 -2.39 -10.44
CA SER A 50 16.02 -1.89 -10.44
C SER A 50 16.15 -0.42 -10.88
N LEU A 51 15.24 0.07 -11.73
CA LEU A 51 15.16 1.48 -12.15
C LEU A 51 14.53 2.35 -11.06
N LEU A 52 13.62 1.76 -10.28
CA LEU A 52 12.90 2.45 -9.22
C LEU A 52 13.67 2.46 -7.90
N SER A 53 14.48 1.44 -7.60
CA SER A 53 15.31 1.38 -6.39
C SER A 53 16.45 2.41 -6.37
N GLN A 54 16.80 2.98 -7.52
CA GLN A 54 17.79 4.08 -7.63
C GLN A 54 17.25 5.43 -7.14
N ILE A 55 15.94 5.51 -6.85
CA ILE A 55 15.29 6.69 -6.29
C ILE A 55 15.59 6.73 -4.79
N GLN A 56 16.65 7.45 -4.43
CA GLN A 56 16.96 7.71 -3.03
C GLN A 56 16.13 8.88 -2.47
N PRO A 57 15.69 8.81 -1.20
CA PRO A 57 15.24 9.99 -0.47
C PRO A 57 16.38 11.00 -0.44
N CYS A 58 16.18 12.20 -0.98
CA CYS A 58 17.17 13.28 -0.83
C CYS A 58 17.44 13.48 0.67
N SER A 59 18.66 13.18 1.11
CA SER A 59 19.12 13.56 2.44
C SER A 59 19.29 15.09 2.50
N PRO A 60 19.03 15.72 3.66
CA PRO A 60 19.15 17.16 3.81
C PRO A 60 20.63 17.53 3.98
N SER A 61 21.38 17.67 2.89
CA SER A 61 22.66 18.36 2.91
C SER A 61 22.53 19.70 2.20
N ILE A 62 22.31 20.74 3.01
CA ILE A 62 22.56 22.14 2.66
C ILE A 62 23.96 22.22 2.06
N SER A 63 24.02 22.41 0.74
CA SER A 63 25.25 22.77 0.05
C SER A 63 25.08 24.19 -0.47
N THR A 64 25.00 25.14 0.45
CA THR A 64 25.38 26.53 0.15
C THR A 64 26.88 26.57 -0.01
N SER A 65 27.36 26.25 -1.21
CA SER A 65 28.68 26.66 -1.67
C SER A 65 28.66 26.83 -3.18
N SER A 66 28.38 28.07 -3.59
CA SER A 66 29.02 28.67 -4.74
C SER A 66 30.50 28.30 -4.76
N THR A 67 30.99 27.64 -5.81
CA THR A 67 32.09 28.08 -6.70
C THR A 67 32.39 26.96 -7.70
N SER A 68 32.46 27.34 -8.97
CA SER A 68 32.83 26.58 -10.15
C SER A 68 34.04 25.64 -10.02
N SER A 69 33.89 24.39 -10.47
CA SER A 69 34.86 23.74 -11.38
C SER A 69 34.26 22.50 -12.05
N SER A 70 34.70 22.31 -13.28
CA SER A 70 34.23 21.39 -14.30
C SER A 70 34.47 19.90 -13.99
N SER A 71 33.38 19.12 -14.01
CA SER A 71 33.36 17.71 -14.41
C SER A 71 31.96 17.37 -14.91
N THR A 72 31.85 17.06 -16.20
CA THR A 72 30.64 16.57 -16.86
C THR A 72 30.28 15.18 -16.35
N SER A 73 29.55 15.14 -15.24
CA SER A 73 28.66 14.04 -14.87
C SER A 73 27.29 14.68 -14.68
N THR A 74 26.38 14.44 -15.62
CA THR A 74 24.98 14.82 -15.53
C THR A 74 24.39 14.01 -14.38
N GLU A 75 24.54 14.50 -13.15
CA GLU A 75 23.90 13.95 -11.97
C GLU A 75 22.40 14.06 -12.20
N VAL A 76 21.80 12.93 -12.57
CA VAL A 76 20.35 12.75 -12.56
C VAL A 76 19.94 13.00 -11.12
N SER A 77 19.45 14.21 -10.85
CA SER A 77 18.80 14.56 -9.59
C SER A 77 17.64 13.60 -9.40
N ALA A 78 17.92 12.54 -8.64
CA ALA A 78 17.04 11.43 -8.39
C ALA A 78 15.73 11.95 -7.77
N ALA A 79 14.60 11.41 -8.22
CA ALA A 79 13.29 11.50 -7.55
C ALA A 79 12.48 12.82 -7.59
N ASN A 80 12.77 13.78 -8.47
CA ASN A 80 11.99 15.05 -8.52
C ASN A 80 10.51 14.89 -8.93
N TRP A 81 10.09 13.72 -9.42
CA TRP A 81 8.71 13.47 -9.85
C TRP A 81 7.80 12.95 -8.72
N LEU A 82 8.34 12.31 -7.68
CA LEU A 82 7.55 11.79 -6.55
C LEU A 82 6.80 12.89 -5.79
N PRO A 83 7.42 14.05 -5.45
CA PRO A 83 6.70 15.17 -4.84
C PRO A 83 5.53 15.67 -5.69
N LEU A 84 5.64 15.59 -7.02
CA LEU A 84 4.57 15.98 -7.94
C LEU A 84 3.39 15.01 -7.87
N LEU A 85 3.68 13.71 -7.79
CA LEU A 85 2.66 12.68 -7.60
C LEU A 85 1.97 12.81 -6.24
N THR A 86 2.74 12.98 -5.16
CA THR A 86 2.19 13.18 -3.81
C THR A 86 1.27 14.39 -3.76
N SER A 87 1.69 15.52 -4.37
CA SER A 87 0.86 16.72 -4.45
C SER A 87 -0.41 16.50 -5.28
N GLY A 88 -0.30 15.88 -6.46
CA GLY A 88 -1.47 15.66 -7.32
C GLY A 88 -2.46 14.66 -6.72
N LEU A 89 -1.98 13.63 -6.01
CA LEU A 89 -2.82 12.70 -5.25
C LEU A 89 -3.48 13.40 -4.06
N TYR A 90 -2.77 14.24 -3.33
CA TYR A 90 -3.35 15.04 -2.25
C TYR A 90 -4.52 15.90 -2.75
N ASP A 91 -4.35 16.55 -3.91
CA ASP A 91 -5.42 17.34 -4.53
C ASP A 91 -6.64 16.47 -4.87
N ILE A 92 -6.44 15.26 -5.41
CA ILE A 92 -7.53 14.33 -5.74
C ILE A 92 -8.33 13.98 -4.49
N PHE A 93 -7.67 13.54 -3.43
CA PHE A 93 -8.35 13.02 -2.24
C PHE A 93 -8.91 14.12 -1.31
N THR A 94 -8.49 15.36 -1.47
CA THR A 94 -9.07 16.52 -0.76
C THR A 94 -10.15 17.25 -1.56
N SER A 95 -10.29 16.92 -2.85
CA SER A 95 -11.32 17.49 -3.72
C SER A 95 -12.66 16.78 -3.57
N ARG A 96 -13.75 17.49 -3.92
CA ARG A 96 -15.08 16.90 -4.06
C ARG A 96 -15.19 16.25 -5.43
N LEU A 97 -14.88 14.96 -5.50
CA LEU A 97 -14.93 14.16 -6.72
C LEU A 97 -16.01 13.10 -6.65
N ASP A 98 -16.48 12.68 -7.82
CA ASP A 98 -17.26 11.46 -8.01
C ASP A 98 -16.39 10.20 -7.81
N LYS A 99 -17.06 9.05 -7.57
CA LYS A 99 -16.41 7.79 -7.17
C LYS A 99 -15.34 7.37 -8.18
N GLN A 100 -15.70 7.27 -9.47
CA GLN A 100 -14.82 6.77 -10.52
C GLN A 100 -13.50 7.55 -10.64
N ASN A 101 -13.54 8.87 -10.45
CA ASN A 101 -12.36 9.72 -10.50
C ASN A 101 -11.48 9.57 -9.25
N ARG A 102 -12.08 9.29 -8.08
CA ARG A 102 -11.33 8.96 -6.86
C ARG A 102 -10.65 7.59 -6.96
N ASP A 103 -11.31 6.60 -7.57
CA ASP A 103 -10.80 5.23 -7.71
C ASP A 103 -9.46 5.19 -8.45
N SER A 104 -9.32 6.02 -9.48
CA SER A 104 -8.05 6.17 -10.23
C SER A 104 -6.88 6.59 -9.32
N GLY A 105 -7.15 7.40 -8.28
CA GLY A 105 -6.15 7.77 -7.28
C GLY A 105 -5.71 6.59 -6.40
N PHE A 106 -6.63 5.68 -6.05
CA PHE A 106 -6.28 4.48 -5.29
C PHE A 106 -5.41 3.53 -6.10
N TYR A 107 -5.69 3.35 -7.39
CA TYR A 107 -4.83 2.53 -8.26
C TYR A 107 -3.39 3.04 -8.30
N LEU A 108 -3.20 4.36 -8.40
CA LEU A 108 -1.87 4.94 -8.37
C LEU A 108 -1.19 4.78 -6.99
N ILE A 109 -1.92 4.90 -5.88
CA ILE A 109 -1.35 4.65 -4.54
C ILE A 109 -0.94 3.19 -4.38
N ALA A 110 -1.77 2.24 -4.82
CA ALA A 110 -1.46 0.82 -4.77
C ALA A 110 -0.18 0.50 -5.57
N ALA A 111 -0.06 1.03 -6.79
CA ALA A 111 1.15 0.89 -7.61
C ALA A 111 2.39 1.51 -6.95
N LEU A 112 2.26 2.68 -6.33
CA LEU A 112 3.35 3.30 -5.58
C LEU A 112 3.79 2.43 -4.39
N ASN A 113 2.86 1.85 -3.65
CA ASN A 113 3.16 1.03 -2.48
C ASN A 113 3.83 -0.31 -2.83
N GLU A 114 3.58 -0.85 -4.03
CA GLU A 114 4.26 -2.05 -4.52
C GLU A 114 5.77 -1.84 -4.72
N VAL A 115 6.16 -0.60 -5.00
CA VAL A 115 7.55 -0.21 -5.31
C VAL A 115 8.22 0.46 -4.13
N PHE A 116 7.50 1.35 -3.44
CA PHE A 116 7.99 2.14 -2.31
C PHE A 116 7.28 1.67 -1.05
N PRO A 117 7.88 0.72 -0.29
CA PRO A 117 7.25 0.16 0.89
C PRO A 117 7.00 1.22 1.95
N ARG A 118 6.08 0.95 2.87
CA ARG A 118 5.77 1.78 4.05
C ARG A 118 5.45 3.24 3.74
N PHE A 119 4.84 3.50 2.59
CA PHE A 119 4.54 4.84 2.10
C PHE A 119 5.77 5.78 2.04
N ASN A 120 6.96 5.23 1.86
CA ASN A 120 8.21 6.02 1.83
C ASN A 120 8.14 7.16 0.80
N TRP A 121 7.44 6.95 -0.32
CA TRP A 121 7.18 7.95 -1.36
C TRP A 121 6.51 9.24 -0.86
N MET A 122 5.71 9.18 0.22
CA MET A 122 5.07 10.37 0.81
C MET A 122 6.07 11.29 1.52
N THR A 123 7.28 10.80 1.83
CA THR A 123 8.27 11.52 2.63
C THR A 123 9.45 12.07 1.83
N ILE A 124 9.55 11.71 0.54
CA ILE A 124 10.64 12.11 -0.36
C ILE A 124 10.41 13.53 -0.91
N GLY A 125 11.44 14.38 -0.87
CA GLY A 125 11.57 15.59 -1.72
C GLY A 125 10.60 16.75 -1.48
N THR A 126 9.95 16.86 -0.32
CA THR A 126 8.92 17.89 -0.04
C THR A 126 9.40 18.98 0.93
N GLU A 127 10.58 19.56 0.73
CA GLU A 127 11.07 20.66 1.58
C GLU A 127 10.01 21.78 1.71
N GLY A 128 9.63 22.12 2.96
CA GLY A 128 8.65 23.17 3.28
C GLY A 128 7.16 22.76 3.27
N VAL A 129 6.80 21.64 2.62
CA VAL A 129 5.42 21.11 2.57
C VAL A 129 5.27 19.76 3.31
N THR A 130 6.39 19.25 3.85
CA THR A 130 6.62 17.91 4.41
C THR A 130 5.71 17.53 5.58
N ASP A 131 5.28 18.48 6.39
CA ASP A 131 4.60 18.17 7.66
C ASP A 131 3.08 18.08 7.49
N THR A 132 2.50 19.00 6.71
CA THR A 132 1.04 19.03 6.48
C THR A 132 0.59 17.85 5.62
N HIS A 133 1.35 17.48 4.59
CA HIS A 133 1.03 16.31 3.79
C HIS A 133 1.12 15.03 4.63
N CYS A 134 2.19 14.79 5.37
CA CYS A 134 2.25 13.58 6.21
C CYS A 134 1.17 13.58 7.31
N LYS A 135 0.93 14.71 7.98
CA LYS A 135 -0.03 14.80 9.09
C LYS A 135 -1.49 14.68 8.66
N ASN A 136 -1.84 15.16 7.47
CA ASN A 136 -3.23 15.17 7.01
C ASN A 136 -3.50 14.13 5.94
N PHE A 137 -2.57 13.94 4.99
CA PHE A 137 -2.79 13.07 3.83
C PHE A 137 -2.73 11.59 4.21
N PHE A 138 -1.70 11.17 4.94
CA PHE A 138 -1.54 9.78 5.35
C PHE A 138 -2.77 9.25 6.13
N PRO A 139 -3.25 9.91 7.21
CA PRO A 139 -4.45 9.43 7.90
C PRO A 139 -5.73 9.60 7.08
N LEU A 140 -5.79 10.56 6.15
CA LEU A 140 -6.90 10.68 5.20
C LEU A 140 -6.99 9.45 4.31
N ILE A 141 -5.89 9.05 3.67
CA ILE A 141 -5.86 7.85 2.81
C ILE A 141 -6.24 6.61 3.60
N GLY A 142 -5.68 6.42 4.79
CA GLY A 142 -5.99 5.26 5.62
C GLY A 142 -7.48 5.15 5.92
N ARG A 143 -8.12 6.25 6.34
CA ARG A 143 -9.56 6.28 6.59
C ARG A 143 -10.39 6.03 5.33
N LEU A 144 -10.02 6.63 4.20
CA LEU A 144 -10.76 6.43 2.95
C LEU A 144 -10.67 4.98 2.47
N VAL A 145 -9.49 4.36 2.56
CA VAL A 145 -9.31 2.93 2.23
C VAL A 145 -10.18 2.05 3.12
N CYS A 146 -10.19 2.29 4.44
CA CYS A 146 -11.08 1.57 5.36
C CYS A 146 -12.55 1.67 4.95
N ILE A 147 -13.00 2.89 4.61
CA ILE A 147 -14.37 3.15 4.18
C ILE A 147 -14.69 2.40 2.88
N GLU A 148 -13.84 2.48 1.86
CA GLU A 148 -14.09 1.81 0.58
C GLU A 148 -14.12 0.28 0.72
N ILE A 149 -13.21 -0.32 1.49
CA ILE A 149 -13.25 -1.76 1.79
C ILE A 149 -14.58 -2.14 2.43
N CYS A 150 -15.02 -1.38 3.44
CA CYS A 150 -16.27 -1.63 4.12
C CYS A 150 -17.48 -1.49 3.18
N ILE A 151 -17.48 -0.50 2.28
CA ILE A 151 -18.56 -0.30 1.30
C ILE A 151 -18.58 -1.46 0.30
N GLU A 152 -17.43 -1.81 -0.27
CA GLU A 152 -17.32 -2.85 -1.29
C GLU A 152 -17.69 -4.24 -0.75
N LEU A 153 -17.36 -4.55 0.51
CA LEU A 153 -17.69 -5.84 1.12
C LEU A 153 -19.11 -5.94 1.68
N ARG A 154 -19.81 -4.81 1.87
CA ARG A 154 -21.18 -4.77 2.43
C ARG A 154 -22.27 -4.49 1.42
N LYS A 155 -21.91 -4.11 0.19
CA LYS A 155 -22.91 -3.82 -0.84
C LYS A 155 -23.58 -5.11 -1.32
N ASP A 156 -24.88 -4.99 -1.64
CA ASP A 156 -25.66 -6.07 -2.26
C ASP A 156 -25.37 -6.24 -3.76
N GLU A 157 -24.59 -5.31 -4.32
CA GLU A 157 -24.22 -5.27 -5.74
C GLU A 157 -22.91 -6.02 -6.02
N ALA A 158 -22.60 -6.25 -7.29
CA ALA A 158 -21.36 -6.91 -7.69
C ALA A 158 -20.12 -6.13 -7.21
N ILE A 159 -19.23 -6.80 -6.48
CA ILE A 159 -17.96 -6.24 -5.99
C ILE A 159 -17.10 -5.72 -7.13
N ASP A 160 -16.53 -4.53 -6.97
CA ASP A 160 -15.46 -4.07 -7.87
C ASP A 160 -14.14 -4.68 -7.40
N GLU A 161 -13.73 -5.76 -8.06
CA GLU A 161 -12.52 -6.51 -7.71
C GLU A 161 -11.26 -5.64 -7.80
N HIS A 162 -11.17 -4.76 -8.80
CA HIS A 162 -9.98 -3.95 -9.00
C HIS A 162 -9.85 -2.90 -7.90
N LEU A 163 -10.94 -2.20 -7.58
CA LEU A 163 -10.96 -1.23 -6.49
C LEU A 163 -10.68 -1.90 -5.14
N LEU A 164 -11.39 -2.99 -4.85
CA LEU A 164 -11.21 -3.70 -3.58
C LEU A 164 -9.78 -4.21 -3.41
N ASN A 165 -9.20 -4.83 -4.45
CA ASN A 165 -7.83 -5.33 -4.38
C ASN A 165 -6.82 -4.18 -4.17
N ALA A 166 -6.97 -3.06 -4.89
CA ALA A 166 -6.13 -1.89 -4.68
C ALA A 166 -6.24 -1.37 -3.24
N CYS A 167 -7.45 -1.25 -2.70
CA CYS A 167 -7.66 -0.84 -1.31
C CYS A 167 -7.06 -1.84 -0.30
N LEU A 168 -7.20 -3.15 -0.51
CA LEU A 168 -6.62 -4.18 0.35
C LEU A 168 -5.07 -4.12 0.34
N MET A 169 -4.43 -3.89 -0.80
CA MET A 169 -2.97 -3.70 -0.88
C MET A 169 -2.52 -2.45 -0.09
N ILE A 170 -3.27 -1.34 -0.22
CA ILE A 170 -2.96 -0.11 0.52
C ILE A 170 -3.15 -0.35 2.02
N PHE A 171 -4.22 -1.06 2.39
CA PHE A 171 -4.53 -1.42 3.77
C PHE A 171 -3.41 -2.25 4.41
N GLU A 172 -2.89 -3.27 3.73
CA GLU A 172 -1.72 -4.02 4.19
C GLU A 172 -0.50 -3.14 4.40
N THR A 173 -0.27 -2.19 3.50
CA THR A 173 0.82 -1.23 3.67
C THR A 173 0.62 -0.40 4.94
N PHE A 174 -0.62 -0.06 5.31
CA PHE A 174 -0.91 0.61 6.58
C PHE A 174 -0.62 -0.28 7.78
N ILE A 175 -0.97 -1.57 7.73
CA ILE A 175 -0.64 -2.54 8.78
C ILE A 175 0.89 -2.59 8.97
N ASP A 176 1.67 -2.82 7.90
CA ASP A 176 3.14 -2.86 7.94
C ASP A 176 3.75 -1.53 8.43
N THR A 177 3.11 -0.40 8.12
CA THR A 177 3.63 0.91 8.56
C THR A 177 3.35 1.19 10.04
N LEU A 178 2.23 0.70 10.58
CA LEU A 178 1.73 1.07 11.92
C LEU A 178 1.92 0.01 13.00
N CYS A 179 1.92 -1.27 12.62
CA CYS A 179 1.86 -2.38 13.58
C CYS A 179 3.21 -3.08 13.79
N THR A 180 4.16 -2.96 12.86
CA THR A 180 5.48 -3.62 13.01
C THR A 180 6.29 -3.04 14.17
N GLU A 181 6.91 -3.93 14.97
CA GLU A 181 7.62 -3.61 16.22
C GLU A 181 8.81 -2.64 16.07
N GLU A 182 9.40 -2.54 14.87
CA GLU A 182 10.39 -1.52 14.56
C GLU A 182 9.74 -0.14 14.49
N LYS A 183 9.78 0.61 15.61
CA LYS A 183 9.47 2.04 15.78
C LYS A 183 8.83 2.71 14.55
N LEU A 184 7.51 2.96 14.60
CA LEU A 184 6.72 3.81 13.69
C LEU A 184 7.56 4.44 12.59
N SER A 185 7.64 3.75 11.45
CA SER A 185 8.41 4.25 10.30
C SER A 185 7.83 5.57 9.79
N GLN A 186 8.58 6.30 8.97
CA GLN A 186 8.01 7.42 8.24
C GLN A 186 7.01 6.89 7.20
N PRO A 187 5.80 7.47 7.05
CA PRO A 187 5.36 8.75 7.60
C PRO A 187 4.68 8.70 8.98
N ALA A 188 4.38 7.51 9.53
CA ALA A 188 3.60 7.35 10.76
C ALA A 188 4.21 8.06 11.99
N SER A 189 5.54 8.13 12.09
CA SER A 189 6.23 8.88 13.16
C SER A 189 5.94 10.39 13.18
N ARG A 190 5.33 10.97 12.13
CA ARG A 190 4.94 12.39 12.09
C ARG A 190 3.54 12.65 12.64
N LEU A 191 2.79 11.60 12.95
CA LEU A 191 1.41 11.72 13.45
C LEU A 191 1.38 11.99 14.95
N SER A 192 0.34 12.72 15.40
CA SER A 192 0.01 12.80 16.82
C SER A 192 -0.46 11.43 17.35
N PRO A 193 -0.25 11.11 18.63
CA PRO A 193 -0.75 9.86 19.24
C PRO A 193 -2.24 9.62 18.99
N ASP A 194 -3.09 10.64 19.13
CA ASP A 194 -4.54 10.51 18.88
C ASP A 194 -4.86 10.13 17.43
N SER A 195 -4.09 10.65 16.47
CA SER A 195 -4.25 10.30 15.06
C SER A 195 -3.86 8.85 14.78
N ILE A 196 -2.81 8.36 15.45
CA ILE A 196 -2.38 6.95 15.36
C ILE A 196 -3.47 6.05 15.93
N VAL A 197 -3.95 6.33 17.15
CA VAL A 197 -5.01 5.53 17.80
C VAL A 197 -6.28 5.52 16.95
N ASN A 198 -6.71 6.68 16.45
CA ASN A 198 -7.91 6.75 15.60
C ASN A 198 -7.75 5.99 14.28
N LEU A 199 -6.57 6.04 13.67
CA LEU A 199 -6.31 5.31 12.42
C LEU A 199 -6.25 3.80 12.69
N TYR A 200 -5.54 3.38 13.73
CA TYR A 200 -5.49 1.99 14.16
C TYR A 200 -6.88 1.42 14.45
N ASN A 201 -7.73 2.14 15.18
CA ASN A 201 -9.11 1.72 15.44
C ASN A 201 -9.91 1.54 14.13
N ALA A 202 -9.78 2.46 13.18
CA ALA A 202 -10.42 2.33 11.88
C ALA A 202 -9.92 1.10 11.09
N LEU A 203 -8.63 0.80 11.16
CA LEU A 203 -8.08 -0.41 10.55
C LEU A 203 -8.63 -1.67 11.23
N ARG A 204 -8.68 -1.70 12.57
CA ARG A 204 -9.23 -2.81 13.34
C ARG A 204 -10.71 -3.07 13.04
N GLU A 205 -11.53 -2.02 12.91
CA GLU A 205 -12.94 -2.16 12.51
C GLU A 205 -13.08 -2.70 11.07
N THR A 206 -12.15 -2.32 10.19
CA THR A 206 -12.13 -2.78 8.80
C THR A 206 -11.75 -4.24 8.72
N ILE A 207 -10.71 -4.70 9.44
CA ILE A 207 -10.31 -6.12 9.40
C ILE A 207 -11.41 -7.02 9.97
N LEU A 208 -12.15 -6.57 11.00
CA LEU A 208 -13.33 -7.28 11.48
C LEU A 208 -14.41 -7.42 10.40
N THR A 209 -14.61 -6.37 9.59
CA THR A 209 -15.54 -6.43 8.44
C THR A 209 -15.05 -7.42 7.38
N VAL A 210 -13.74 -7.48 7.11
CA VAL A 210 -13.14 -8.47 6.19
C VAL A 210 -13.34 -9.90 6.71
N ILE A 211 -13.12 -10.13 8.00
CA ILE A 211 -13.35 -11.43 8.64
C ILE A 211 -14.81 -11.83 8.54
N ASP A 212 -15.74 -10.93 8.84
CA ASP A 212 -17.18 -11.21 8.76
C ASP A 212 -17.62 -11.52 7.32
N TYR A 213 -17.06 -10.81 6.33
CA TYR A 213 -17.29 -11.12 4.92
C TYR A 213 -16.84 -12.55 4.57
N VAL A 214 -15.62 -12.93 4.96
CA VAL A 214 -15.11 -14.30 4.74
C VAL A 214 -15.97 -15.33 5.46
N LYS A 215 -16.35 -15.09 6.72
CA LYS A 215 -17.25 -15.98 7.47
C LYS A 215 -18.58 -16.24 6.76
N ASN A 216 -19.17 -15.19 6.18
CA ASN A 216 -20.45 -15.31 5.49
C ASN A 216 -20.32 -16.04 4.15
N ILE A 217 -19.20 -15.85 3.44
CA ILE A 217 -19.05 -16.42 2.09
C ILE A 217 -18.61 -17.90 2.11
N ILE A 218 -18.01 -18.37 3.21
CA ILE A 218 -17.60 -19.77 3.39
C ILE A 218 -18.79 -20.74 3.24
N TYR A 219 -19.99 -20.33 3.64
CA TYR A 219 -21.20 -21.17 3.51
C TYR A 219 -21.57 -21.49 2.06
N ASP A 220 -21.10 -20.69 1.09
CA ASP A 220 -21.31 -20.90 -0.34
C ASP A 220 -19.98 -21.09 -1.09
N TRP A 221 -18.97 -21.66 -0.41
CA TRP A 221 -17.61 -21.75 -0.94
C TRP A 221 -17.51 -22.48 -2.29
N GLU A 222 -18.32 -23.51 -2.54
CA GLU A 222 -18.32 -24.23 -3.82
C GLU A 222 -18.67 -23.32 -5.00
N SER A 223 -19.69 -22.46 -4.82
CA SER A 223 -20.09 -21.44 -5.79
C SER A 223 -19.00 -20.40 -5.99
N VAL A 224 -18.41 -19.91 -4.89
CA VAL A 224 -17.28 -18.97 -4.92
C VAL A 224 -16.10 -19.52 -5.68
N GLN A 225 -15.72 -20.78 -5.44
CA GLN A 225 -14.56 -21.41 -6.07
C GLN A 225 -14.74 -21.55 -7.60
N SER A 226 -15.98 -21.70 -8.06
CA SER A 226 -16.31 -21.76 -9.48
C SER A 226 -16.24 -20.40 -10.20
N ASN A 227 -16.25 -19.29 -9.45
CA ASN A 227 -16.19 -17.94 -9.97
C ASN A 227 -14.81 -17.32 -9.69
N GLU A 228 -13.98 -17.21 -10.72
CA GLU A 228 -12.60 -16.69 -10.61
C GLU A 228 -12.49 -15.34 -9.90
N LYS A 229 -13.44 -14.43 -10.15
CA LYS A 229 -13.46 -13.10 -9.53
C LYS A 229 -13.77 -13.20 -8.03
N ASN A 230 -14.80 -13.95 -7.64
CA ASN A 230 -15.13 -14.12 -6.23
C ASN A 230 -14.02 -14.88 -5.49
N PHE A 231 -13.44 -15.89 -6.13
CA PHE A 231 -12.29 -16.64 -5.61
C PHE A 231 -11.11 -15.70 -5.34
N SER A 232 -10.73 -14.87 -6.32
CA SER A 232 -9.66 -13.87 -6.21
C SER A 232 -9.89 -12.91 -5.03
N ILE A 233 -11.12 -12.39 -4.89
CA ILE A 233 -11.51 -11.51 -3.78
C ILE A 233 -11.33 -12.23 -2.42
N VAL A 234 -11.81 -13.46 -2.28
CA VAL A 234 -11.66 -14.20 -1.03
C VAL A 234 -10.20 -14.48 -0.71
N MET A 235 -9.36 -14.81 -1.70
CA MET A 235 -7.92 -14.97 -1.47
C MET A 235 -7.26 -13.67 -1.01
N ALA A 236 -7.62 -12.53 -1.57
CA ALA A 236 -7.13 -11.23 -1.13
C ALA A 236 -7.58 -10.91 0.31
N CYS A 237 -8.83 -11.22 0.67
CA CYS A 237 -9.33 -11.08 2.03
C CYS A 237 -8.62 -12.00 3.03
N VAL A 238 -8.41 -13.27 2.68
CA VAL A 238 -7.67 -14.22 3.53
C VAL A 238 -6.23 -13.74 3.74
N ARG A 239 -5.57 -13.28 2.68
CA ARG A 239 -4.21 -12.73 2.74
C ARG A 239 -4.09 -11.58 3.73
N VAL A 240 -5.01 -10.61 3.69
CA VAL A 240 -4.96 -9.47 4.61
C VAL A 240 -5.29 -9.87 6.06
N ILE A 241 -6.14 -10.87 6.27
CA ILE A 241 -6.41 -11.44 7.62
C ILE A 241 -5.13 -12.05 8.18
N CYS A 242 -4.46 -12.90 7.39
CA CYS A 242 -3.17 -13.47 7.76
C CYS A 242 -2.11 -12.39 8.03
N PHE A 243 -2.04 -11.37 7.17
CA PHE A 243 -1.11 -10.26 7.34
C PHE A 243 -1.36 -9.49 8.64
N TRP A 244 -2.62 -9.23 8.99
CA TRP A 244 -2.97 -8.64 10.28
C TRP A 244 -2.58 -9.55 11.45
N SER A 245 -2.85 -10.86 11.36
CA SER A 245 -2.50 -11.82 12.40
C SER A 245 -1.00 -11.89 12.70
N LEU A 246 -0.15 -11.68 11.68
CA LEU A 246 1.30 -11.62 11.84
C LEU A 246 1.79 -10.35 12.54
N GLU A 247 1.15 -9.20 12.27
CA GLU A 247 1.62 -7.91 12.78
C GLU A 247 0.96 -7.49 14.10
N ASP A 248 -0.33 -7.79 14.28
CA ASP A 248 -1.05 -7.49 15.51
C ASP A 248 -2.25 -8.41 15.72
N PHE A 249 -2.07 -9.47 16.49
CA PHE A 249 -3.15 -10.41 16.75
C PHE A 249 -4.22 -9.88 17.73
N LYS A 250 -4.01 -8.72 18.38
CA LYS A 250 -4.82 -8.29 19.52
C LYS A 250 -6.24 -7.89 19.17
N GLY A 251 -7.19 -8.47 19.89
CA GLY A 251 -8.61 -8.17 19.82
C GLY A 251 -9.33 -8.73 18.59
N ILE A 252 -8.71 -9.60 17.80
CA ILE A 252 -9.36 -10.35 16.71
C ILE A 252 -9.21 -11.88 16.86
N GLU A 253 -8.65 -12.35 17.98
CA GLU A 253 -8.14 -13.71 18.17
C GLU A 253 -9.23 -14.76 18.00
N ASP A 254 -10.31 -14.61 18.76
CA ASP A 254 -11.49 -15.48 18.67
C ASP A 254 -12.04 -15.52 17.24
N LYS A 255 -12.00 -14.37 16.55
CA LYS A 255 -12.60 -14.24 15.22
C LYS A 255 -11.79 -14.94 14.15
N VAL A 256 -10.46 -14.90 14.23
CA VAL A 256 -9.55 -15.64 13.34
C VAL A 256 -9.53 -17.12 13.70
N THR A 257 -9.61 -17.47 14.97
CA THR A 257 -9.68 -18.86 15.43
C THR A 257 -10.88 -19.60 14.80
N ASP A 258 -12.04 -18.94 14.71
CA ASP A 258 -13.21 -19.47 14.01
C ASP A 258 -12.96 -19.79 12.51
N LEU A 259 -11.97 -19.14 11.88
CA LEU A 259 -11.62 -19.34 10.46
C LEU A 259 -10.59 -20.45 10.23
N ILE A 260 -9.94 -20.97 11.28
CA ILE A 260 -8.92 -22.03 11.17
C ILE A 260 -9.41 -23.25 10.36
N PRO A 261 -10.64 -23.78 10.55
CA PRO A 261 -11.12 -24.90 9.74
C PRO A 261 -11.14 -24.59 8.24
N PHE A 262 -11.50 -23.36 7.87
CA PHE A 262 -11.52 -22.92 6.49
C PHE A 262 -10.10 -22.73 5.94
N PHE A 263 -9.19 -22.13 6.70
CA PHE A 263 -7.78 -22.01 6.30
C PHE A 263 -7.14 -23.39 6.06
N ASN A 264 -7.45 -24.38 6.91
CA ASN A 264 -7.03 -25.76 6.70
C ASN A 264 -7.63 -26.40 5.44
N GLN A 265 -8.85 -26.02 5.05
CA GLN A 265 -9.44 -26.43 3.78
C GLN A 265 -8.68 -25.80 2.59
N LEU A 266 -8.35 -24.51 2.66
CA LEU A 266 -7.59 -23.81 1.63
C LEU A 266 -6.17 -24.39 1.46
N LEU A 267 -5.50 -24.78 2.54
CA LEU A 267 -4.18 -25.41 2.48
C LEU A 267 -4.19 -26.78 1.77
N LYS A 268 -5.33 -27.47 1.75
CA LYS A 268 -5.49 -28.76 1.06
C LYS A 268 -5.79 -28.60 -0.44
N ASP A 269 -6.28 -27.44 -0.85
CA ASP A 269 -6.57 -27.12 -2.25
C ASP A 269 -5.34 -26.51 -2.92
N GLU A 270 -4.84 -27.13 -4.00
CA GLU A 270 -3.58 -26.72 -4.63
C GLU A 270 -3.62 -25.27 -5.15
N LYS A 271 -4.76 -24.84 -5.71
CA LYS A 271 -4.93 -23.49 -6.27
C LYS A 271 -4.86 -22.45 -5.15
N SER A 272 -5.59 -22.67 -4.07
CA SER A 272 -5.66 -21.79 -2.90
C SER A 272 -4.32 -21.75 -2.16
N ALA A 273 -3.71 -22.91 -1.92
CA ALA A 273 -2.42 -23.02 -1.24
C ALA A 273 -1.29 -22.25 -1.95
N LYS A 274 -1.28 -22.24 -3.30
CA LYS A 274 -0.30 -21.44 -4.07
C LYS A 274 -0.43 -19.94 -3.85
N LEU A 275 -1.65 -19.45 -3.63
CA LEU A 275 -1.93 -18.02 -3.48
C LEU A 275 -1.73 -17.54 -2.04
N VAL A 276 -2.27 -18.28 -1.08
CA VAL A 276 -2.32 -17.83 0.33
C VAL A 276 -1.64 -18.76 1.32
N GLY A 277 -1.15 -19.92 0.91
CA GLY A 277 -0.65 -20.94 1.83
C GLY A 277 0.53 -20.48 2.67
N HIS A 278 1.47 -19.73 2.10
CA HIS A 278 2.60 -19.18 2.85
C HIS A 278 2.17 -18.14 3.90
N PHE A 279 1.15 -17.33 3.62
CA PHE A 279 0.59 -16.39 4.60
C PHE A 279 -0.13 -17.12 5.74
N ILE A 280 -0.93 -18.14 5.41
CA ILE A 280 -1.66 -18.95 6.40
C ILE A 280 -0.67 -19.67 7.31
N LEU A 281 0.35 -20.32 6.75
CA LEU A 281 1.33 -21.06 7.53
C LEU A 281 2.12 -20.14 8.47
N ALA A 282 2.61 -19.00 7.96
CA ALA A 282 3.29 -18.02 8.80
C ALA A 282 2.39 -17.50 9.92
N SER A 283 1.11 -17.23 9.61
CA SER A 283 0.14 -16.80 10.64
C SER A 283 -0.07 -17.89 11.69
N PHE A 284 -0.19 -19.15 11.28
CA PHE A 284 -0.34 -20.27 12.21
C PHE A 284 0.86 -20.44 13.12
N GLU A 285 2.08 -20.30 12.60
CA GLU A 285 3.31 -20.32 13.41
C GLU A 285 3.22 -19.28 14.54
N GLU A 286 2.91 -18.02 14.22
CA GLU A 286 2.77 -16.96 15.24
C GLU A 286 1.65 -17.25 16.26
N LEU A 287 0.51 -17.76 15.78
CA LEU A 287 -0.66 -18.06 16.61
C LEU A 287 -0.39 -19.15 17.64
N PHE A 288 0.34 -20.20 17.25
CA PHE A 288 0.56 -21.38 18.09
C PHE A 288 1.89 -21.29 18.88
N ASP A 289 2.89 -20.55 18.40
CA ASP A 289 4.15 -20.35 19.12
C ASP A 289 4.02 -19.29 20.25
N GLY A 290 3.08 -18.35 20.13
CA GLY A 290 2.79 -17.34 21.17
C GLY A 290 2.26 -17.92 22.49
N GLU A 291 1.75 -19.15 22.51
CA GLU A 291 1.26 -19.82 23.73
C GLU A 291 2.39 -20.41 24.59
N GLU A 292 3.56 -20.73 24.02
CA GLU A 292 4.68 -21.30 24.78
C GLU A 292 5.45 -20.23 25.57
N THR A 293 5.52 -18.99 25.07
CA THR A 293 6.29 -17.91 25.71
C THR A 293 5.55 -17.22 26.87
N GLN A 294 4.22 -17.21 26.90
CA GLN A 294 3.45 -16.62 28.01
C GLN A 294 3.40 -17.52 29.27
N ASN A 295 3.51 -18.84 29.12
CA ASN A 295 3.49 -19.76 30.26
C ASN A 295 4.79 -19.79 31.08
N VAL A 296 5.88 -19.21 30.56
CA VAL A 296 7.17 -19.13 31.28
C VAL A 296 7.25 -17.91 32.21
N GLN A 297 6.50 -16.83 31.93
CA GLN A 297 6.56 -15.59 32.74
C GLN A 297 5.63 -15.58 33.95
N THR A 298 4.70 -16.53 34.07
CA THR A 298 3.76 -16.60 35.22
C THR A 298 4.23 -17.54 36.34
N THR A 299 5.47 -18.04 36.26
CA THR A 299 6.04 -18.97 37.25
C THR A 299 7.37 -18.45 37.83
N GLN A 300 7.42 -17.17 38.22
CA GLN A 300 8.44 -16.62 39.13
C GLN A 300 7.82 -15.69 40.17
#